data_AF-A0A7C4TFB4-F1
#
_entry.id   AF-A0A7C4TFB4-F1
#
_cell.length_a   1.000
_cell.length_b   1.000
_cell.length_c   1.000
_cell.angle_alpha   90.00
_cell.angle_beta   90.00
_cell.angle_gamma   90.00
#
_symmetry.space_group_name_H-M   'P 1'
#
loop_
_entity.id
_entity.type
_entity.pdbx_description
1 polymer ?
#
loop_
_entity_poly.entity_id
_entity_poly.type
_entity_poly.pdbx_seq_one_letter_code
_entity_poly.pdbx_strand_id
1 'polypeptide(L)'
;MKKVLFNIGFCFSIVILLVSMTLSLSVYAENVHHNPITLKLINLLKDHPEIKTMLERSLAEAKKINPDPETNPAQSLPELFNYLDQAVEKLPDTHIKSDIHYLTFLADQPLPELKSKGLFKNSLQYYPPFASWMREFAIVRGEFLNSEKSWNAKIYREFYNDPRFGLQKNWYEDPSNWKTWNQFF
;
A
#
# COMPACT_ATOMS: atom_id res chain seq x y z
N MET A 1 -12.23 -45.22 -42.11
CA MET A 1 -11.56 -43.92 -42.38
C MET A 1 -12.18 -42.74 -41.63
N LYS A 2 -13.52 -42.57 -41.56
CA LYS A 2 -14.16 -41.42 -40.88
C LYS A 2 -13.92 -41.32 -39.35
N LYS A 3 -13.80 -42.45 -38.62
CA LYS A 3 -13.52 -42.45 -37.16
C LYS A 3 -12.11 -42.01 -36.78
N VAL A 4 -11.12 -42.21 -37.66
CA VAL A 4 -9.71 -41.85 -37.40
C VAL A 4 -9.50 -40.34 -37.55
N LEU A 5 -10.16 -39.72 -38.53
CA LEU A 5 -10.15 -38.26 -38.74
C LEU A 5 -10.80 -37.48 -37.57
N PHE A 6 -11.83 -38.06 -36.93
CA PHE A 6 -12.51 -37.43 -35.79
C PHE A 6 -11.61 -37.39 -34.53
N ASN A 7 -10.83 -38.44 -34.27
CA ASN A 7 -9.94 -38.51 -33.11
C ASN A 7 -8.69 -37.61 -33.24
N ILE A 8 -8.19 -37.39 -34.46
CA ILE A 8 -7.05 -36.49 -34.70
C ILE A 8 -7.47 -35.01 -34.54
N GLY A 9 -8.69 -34.66 -34.96
CA GLY A 9 -9.25 -33.31 -34.75
C GLY A 9 -9.48 -32.96 -33.28
N PHE A 10 -9.86 -33.94 -32.45
CA PHE A 10 -10.10 -33.71 -31.01
C PHE A 10 -8.80 -33.47 -30.22
N CYS A 11 -7.71 -34.17 -30.55
CA CYS A 11 -6.40 -33.97 -29.92
C CYS A 11 -5.78 -32.62 -30.28
N PHE A 12 -5.95 -32.13 -31.51
CA PHE A 12 -5.46 -30.80 -31.90
C PHE A 12 -6.20 -29.66 -31.17
N SER A 13 -7.50 -29.79 -30.95
CA SER A 13 -8.30 -28.81 -30.22
C SER A 13 -7.88 -28.68 -28.75
N ILE A 14 -7.50 -29.77 -28.09
CA ILE A 14 -7.03 -29.77 -26.69
C ILE A 14 -5.66 -29.13 -26.57
N VAL A 15 -4.75 -29.36 -27.52
CA VAL A 15 -3.42 -28.74 -27.51
C VAL A 15 -3.50 -27.24 -27.77
N ILE A 16 -4.38 -26.78 -28.66
CA ILE A 16 -4.59 -25.34 -28.91
C ILE A 16 -5.23 -24.65 -27.68
N LEU A 17 -6.15 -25.31 -26.97
CA LEU A 17 -6.73 -24.77 -25.72
C LEU A 17 -5.71 -24.70 -24.57
N LEU A 18 -4.78 -25.65 -24.50
CA LEU A 18 -3.71 -25.66 -23.50
C LEU A 18 -2.63 -24.60 -23.79
N VAL A 19 -2.33 -24.33 -25.06
CA VAL A 19 -1.39 -23.27 -25.46
C VAL A 19 -2.02 -21.87 -25.30
N SER A 20 -3.34 -21.72 -25.44
CA SER A 20 -4.01 -20.45 -25.13
C SER A 20 -4.19 -20.20 -23.62
N MET A 21 -4.23 -21.26 -22.81
CA MET A 21 -4.22 -21.16 -21.34
C MET A 21 -2.84 -20.79 -20.77
N THR A 22 -1.73 -21.08 -21.47
CA THR A 22 -0.40 -20.65 -21.04
C THR A 22 -0.05 -19.23 -21.49
N LEU A 23 -0.67 -18.71 -22.56
CA LEU A 23 -0.51 -17.31 -22.99
C LEU A 23 -1.36 -16.30 -22.20
N SER A 24 -2.29 -16.76 -21.37
CA SER A 24 -3.11 -15.87 -20.52
C SER A 24 -2.51 -15.58 -19.14
N LEU A 25 -1.34 -16.18 -18.82
CA LEU A 25 -0.58 -15.87 -17.60
C LEU A 25 0.50 -14.78 -17.80
N SER A 26 0.70 -14.29 -19.03
CA SER A 26 1.66 -13.19 -19.31
C SER A 26 1.02 -11.82 -19.47
N VAL A 27 -0.31 -11.72 -19.30
CA VAL A 27 -1.01 -10.44 -19.23
C VAL A 27 -1.02 -9.99 -17.76
N TYR A 28 -0.45 -8.80 -17.47
CA TYR A 28 -0.15 -8.20 -16.15
C TYR A 28 1.28 -8.38 -15.62
N ALA A 29 2.30 -8.26 -16.47
CA ALA A 29 3.46 -7.46 -16.08
C ALA A 29 3.28 -6.06 -16.69
N GLU A 30 2.29 -5.32 -16.19
CA GLU A 30 2.30 -3.86 -16.38
C GLU A 30 3.62 -3.36 -15.77
N ASN A 31 4.36 -2.48 -16.46
CA ASN A 31 5.56 -1.88 -15.89
C ASN A 31 5.12 -0.98 -14.72
N VAL A 32 4.86 -1.57 -13.56
CA VAL A 32 4.42 -0.85 -12.35
C VAL A 32 5.56 0.07 -11.95
N HIS A 33 5.35 1.36 -12.17
CA HIS A 33 6.30 2.38 -11.74
C HIS A 33 6.10 2.65 -10.25
N HIS A 34 6.95 2.05 -9.42
CA HIS A 34 6.92 2.25 -7.98
C HIS A 34 7.47 3.63 -7.59
N ASN A 35 6.87 4.24 -6.57
CA ASN A 35 7.38 5.47 -5.97
C ASN A 35 8.80 5.25 -5.41
N PRO A 36 9.64 6.30 -5.34
CA PRO A 36 11.01 6.17 -4.82
C PRO A 36 11.10 5.54 -3.43
N ILE A 37 10.17 5.85 -2.53
CA ILE A 37 10.14 5.27 -1.19
C ILE A 37 9.73 3.78 -1.18
N THR A 38 8.85 3.37 -2.10
CA THR A 38 8.48 1.97 -2.31
C THR A 38 9.65 1.20 -2.91
N LEU A 39 10.38 1.78 -3.87
CA LEU A 39 11.61 1.20 -4.43
C LEU A 39 12.68 1.02 -3.35
N LYS A 40 12.81 1.96 -2.41
CA LYS A 40 13.71 1.79 -1.25
C LYS A 40 13.34 0.57 -0.41
N LEU A 41 12.04 0.32 -0.17
CA LEU A 41 11.62 -0.90 0.52
C LEU A 41 12.00 -2.14 -0.29
N ILE A 42 11.67 -2.17 -1.58
CA ILE A 42 11.96 -3.30 -2.46
C ILE A 42 13.46 -3.64 -2.43
N ASN A 43 14.33 -2.63 -2.51
CA ASN A 43 15.77 -2.81 -2.42
C ASN A 43 16.19 -3.28 -1.03
N LEU A 44 15.65 -2.72 0.05
CA LEU A 44 15.91 -3.19 1.42
C LEU A 44 15.55 -4.67 1.58
N LEU A 45 14.42 -5.12 1.05
CA LEU A 45 14.01 -6.53 1.12
C LEU A 45 14.86 -7.46 0.24
N LYS A 46 15.43 -6.93 -0.84
CA LYS A 46 16.40 -7.65 -1.69
C LYS A 46 17.74 -7.83 -0.97
N ASP A 47 18.22 -6.79 -0.31
CA ASP A 47 19.51 -6.77 0.38
C ASP A 47 19.45 -7.49 1.75
N HIS A 48 18.26 -7.53 2.36
CA HIS A 48 17.96 -8.16 3.66
C HIS A 48 16.84 -9.20 3.55
N PRO A 49 17.11 -10.41 3.02
CA PRO A 49 16.10 -11.45 2.83
C PRO A 49 15.44 -11.89 4.14
N GLU A 50 16.11 -11.76 5.28
CA GLU A 50 15.54 -12.03 6.59
C GLU A 50 14.39 -11.07 6.94
N ILE A 51 14.50 -9.80 6.56
CA ILE A 51 13.44 -8.80 6.76
C ILE A 51 12.28 -9.08 5.83
N LYS A 52 12.56 -9.50 4.59
CA LYS A 52 11.54 -9.96 3.65
C LYS A 52 10.69 -11.08 4.25
N THR A 53 11.32 -12.13 4.78
CA THR A 53 10.61 -13.25 5.40
C THR A 53 9.80 -12.80 6.63
N MET A 54 10.36 -11.92 7.47
CA MET A 54 9.63 -11.36 8.61
C MET A 54 8.43 -10.52 8.16
N LEU A 55 8.55 -9.76 7.08
CA LEU A 55 7.49 -8.91 6.57
C LEU A 55 6.37 -9.74 5.97
N GLU A 56 6.69 -10.76 5.16
CA GLU A 56 5.72 -11.72 4.64
C GLU A 56 4.95 -12.41 5.78
N ARG A 57 5.65 -12.80 6.85
CA ARG A 57 5.01 -13.38 8.04
C ARG A 57 4.11 -12.37 8.75
N SER A 58 4.56 -11.13 8.91
CA SER A 58 3.77 -10.06 9.51
C SER A 58 2.49 -9.80 8.69
N LEU A 59 2.57 -9.71 7.36
CA LEU A 59 1.40 -9.58 6.50
C LEU A 59 0.44 -10.77 6.63
N ALA A 60 0.98 -12.00 6.72
CA ALA A 60 0.17 -13.20 6.92
C ALA A 60 -0.57 -13.21 8.27
N GLU A 61 0.05 -12.74 9.37
CA GLU A 61 -0.61 -12.60 10.66
C GLU A 61 -1.66 -11.47 10.64
N ALA A 62 -1.35 -10.34 10.02
CA ALA A 62 -2.29 -9.24 9.83
C ALA A 62 -3.53 -9.68 9.04
N LYS A 63 -3.35 -10.50 8.00
CA LYS A 63 -4.45 -11.13 7.23
C LYS A 63 -5.33 -12.04 8.07
N LYS A 64 -4.79 -12.74 9.07
CA LYS A 64 -5.63 -13.57 9.97
C LYS A 64 -6.51 -12.70 10.86
N ILE A 65 -6.01 -11.55 11.31
CA ILE A 65 -6.74 -10.61 12.15
C ILE A 65 -7.82 -9.88 11.33
N ASN A 66 -7.44 -9.42 10.14
CA ASN A 66 -8.37 -8.79 9.20
C ASN A 66 -8.23 -9.43 7.80
N PRO A 67 -9.04 -10.43 7.46
CA PRO A 67 -8.94 -11.11 6.17
C PRO A 67 -9.63 -10.37 5.03
N ASP A 68 -10.44 -9.36 5.33
CA ASP A 68 -11.25 -8.62 4.35
C ASP A 68 -10.36 -7.71 3.48
N PRO A 69 -10.28 -7.95 2.15
CA PRO A 69 -9.45 -7.13 1.25
C PRO A 69 -9.87 -5.66 1.16
N GLU A 70 -11.13 -5.33 1.46
CA GLU A 70 -11.59 -3.93 1.42
C GLU A 70 -11.00 -3.11 2.57
N THR A 71 -10.82 -3.75 3.73
CA THR A 71 -10.29 -3.10 4.94
C THR A 71 -8.84 -3.49 5.27
N ASN A 72 -8.28 -4.48 4.56
CA ASN A 72 -6.89 -4.89 4.57
C ASN A 72 -6.44 -5.30 3.15
N PRO A 73 -6.22 -4.32 2.25
CA PRO A 73 -5.86 -4.59 0.85
C PRO A 73 -4.42 -5.09 0.63
N ALA A 74 -3.54 -5.01 1.63
CA ALA A 74 -2.11 -5.32 1.50
C ALA A 74 -1.80 -6.67 2.17
N GLN A 75 -2.23 -7.76 1.56
CA GLN A 75 -2.14 -9.11 2.15
C GLN A 75 -0.90 -9.90 1.67
N SER A 76 -0.11 -9.30 0.78
CA SER A 76 1.12 -9.82 0.19
C SER A 76 2.09 -8.68 -0.14
N LEU A 77 3.36 -8.99 -0.43
CA LEU A 77 4.34 -7.95 -0.78
C LEU A 77 3.95 -7.13 -2.02
N PRO A 78 3.51 -7.73 -3.15
CA PRO A 78 3.06 -6.94 -4.31
C PRO A 78 1.89 -6.02 -3.98
N GLU A 79 0.91 -6.50 -3.22
CA GLU A 79 -0.23 -5.69 -2.78
C GLU A 79 0.19 -4.57 -1.83
N LEU A 80 1.16 -4.84 -0.93
CA LEU A 80 1.76 -3.81 -0.08
C LEU A 80 2.45 -2.74 -0.92
N PHE A 81 3.25 -3.10 -1.92
CA PHE A 81 3.92 -2.11 -2.77
C PHE A 81 2.93 -1.24 -3.52
N ASN A 82 1.89 -1.84 -4.11
CA ASN A 82 0.81 -1.10 -4.78
C ASN A 82 0.04 -0.19 -3.81
N TYR A 83 -0.20 -0.64 -2.59
CA TYR A 83 -0.84 0.17 -1.56
C TYR A 83 0.06 1.35 -1.16
N LEU A 84 1.35 1.12 -0.93
CA LEU A 84 2.31 2.16 -0.56
C LEU A 84 2.40 3.23 -1.64
N ASP A 85 2.42 2.83 -2.92
CA ASP A 85 2.47 3.78 -4.04
C ASP A 85 1.28 4.74 -4.07
N GLN A 86 0.10 4.25 -3.73
CA GLN A 86 -1.08 5.08 -3.62
C GLN A 86 -1.06 5.92 -2.33
N ALA A 87 -0.61 5.34 -1.22
CA ALA A 87 -0.65 5.97 0.09
C ALA A 87 0.29 7.17 0.25
N VAL A 88 1.36 7.28 -0.54
CA VAL A 88 2.31 8.41 -0.50
C VAL A 88 1.62 9.74 -0.79
N GLU A 89 0.76 9.79 -1.80
CA GLU A 89 0.07 11.01 -2.25
C GLU A 89 -1.43 11.02 -1.92
N LYS A 90 -1.89 10.06 -1.11
CA LYS A 90 -3.27 10.01 -0.66
C LYS A 90 -3.51 11.02 0.45
N LEU A 91 -4.50 11.90 0.24
CA LEU A 91 -4.97 12.80 1.29
C LEU A 91 -5.59 12.01 2.44
N PRO A 92 -5.32 12.39 3.70
CA PRO A 92 -5.98 11.78 4.84
C PRO A 92 -7.51 11.87 4.71
N ASP A 93 -8.20 10.75 4.90
CA ASP A 93 -9.65 10.77 5.05
C ASP A 93 -10.01 11.42 6.41
N THR A 94 -11.13 12.14 6.45
CA THR A 94 -11.71 12.72 7.66
C THR A 94 -12.20 11.65 8.65
N HIS A 95 -12.35 10.40 8.20
CA HIS A 95 -12.50 9.24 9.06
C HIS A 95 -11.12 8.75 9.53
N ILE A 96 -10.86 8.84 10.84
CA ILE A 96 -9.57 8.64 11.53
C ILE A 96 -9.01 7.21 11.36
N LYS A 97 -8.57 6.86 10.15
CA LYS A 97 -7.76 5.69 9.85
C LYS A 97 -6.67 6.16 8.89
N SER A 98 -5.60 6.74 9.44
CA SER A 98 -4.48 7.20 8.63
C SER A 98 -3.77 6.01 7.99
N ASP A 99 -3.25 6.19 6.77
CA ASP A 99 -2.46 5.16 6.08
C ASP A 99 -1.21 4.76 6.89
N ILE A 100 -0.72 5.66 7.76
CA ILE A 100 0.35 5.40 8.72
C ILE A 100 -0.10 4.38 9.79
N HIS A 101 -1.32 4.50 10.33
CA HIS A 101 -1.84 3.52 11.29
C HIS A 101 -2.03 2.15 10.64
N TYR A 102 -2.50 2.12 9.39
CA TYR A 102 -2.63 0.87 8.66
C TYR A 102 -1.27 0.21 8.38
N LEU A 103 -0.27 0.98 7.89
CA LEU A 103 1.09 0.46 7.71
C LEU A 103 1.68 -0.04 9.05
N THR A 104 1.41 0.67 10.14
CA THR A 104 1.81 0.24 11.48
C THR A 104 1.14 -1.07 11.87
N PHE A 105 -0.16 -1.22 11.64
CA PHE A 105 -0.88 -2.48 11.85
C PHE A 105 -0.24 -3.64 11.08
N LEU A 106 0.13 -3.44 9.82
CA LEU A 106 0.79 -4.48 9.02
C LEU A 106 2.16 -4.88 9.58
N ALA A 107 2.94 -3.91 10.09
CA ALA A 107 4.30 -4.11 10.58
C ALA A 107 4.39 -4.52 12.06
N ASP A 108 3.30 -4.37 12.82
CA ASP A 108 3.28 -4.55 14.28
C ASP A 108 2.77 -5.93 14.74
N GLN A 109 2.91 -6.93 13.87
CA GLN A 109 2.59 -8.32 14.23
C GLN A 109 3.71 -8.94 15.06
N PRO A 110 3.38 -9.82 16.02
CA PRO A 110 4.36 -10.46 16.88
C PRO A 110 5.22 -11.46 16.09
N LEU A 111 6.53 -11.27 16.16
CA LEU A 111 7.53 -12.08 15.47
C LEU A 111 8.45 -12.77 16.49
N PRO A 112 8.44 -14.12 16.60
CA PRO A 112 9.19 -14.83 17.64
C PRO A 112 10.72 -14.64 17.56
N GLU A 113 11.27 -14.44 16.38
CA GLU A 113 12.71 -14.28 16.15
C GLU A 113 13.25 -12.94 16.70
N LEU A 114 12.37 -11.97 16.92
CA LEU A 114 12.73 -10.67 17.51
C LEU A 114 12.74 -10.64 19.05
N LYS A 115 12.27 -11.70 19.73
CA LYS A 115 12.12 -11.74 21.21
C LYS A 115 13.37 -11.37 22.01
N SER A 116 14.55 -11.76 21.54
CA SER A 116 15.83 -11.55 22.25
C SER A 116 16.59 -10.31 21.76
N LYS A 117 15.98 -9.47 20.94
CA LYS A 117 16.64 -8.32 20.30
C LYS A 117 16.57 -7.02 21.12
N GLY A 118 15.94 -7.04 22.29
CA GLY A 118 15.83 -5.86 23.17
C GLY A 118 14.96 -4.74 22.61
N LEU A 119 14.06 -5.06 21.69
CA LEU A 119 13.12 -4.10 21.09
C LEU A 119 12.00 -3.76 22.08
N PHE A 120 11.39 -2.58 21.93
CA PHE A 120 10.19 -2.21 22.69
C PHE A 120 9.05 -3.22 22.51
N LYS A 121 8.87 -3.70 21.27
CA LYS A 121 8.01 -4.82 20.93
C LYS A 121 8.68 -5.67 19.85
N ASN A 122 8.41 -6.97 19.87
CA ASN A 122 8.97 -7.96 18.96
C ASN A 122 8.25 -7.93 17.61
N SER A 123 8.32 -6.80 16.92
CA SER A 123 7.68 -6.56 15.62
C SER A 123 8.60 -5.75 14.71
N LEU A 124 8.35 -5.83 13.40
CA LEU A 124 9.16 -5.15 12.39
C LEU A 124 9.14 -3.64 12.56
N GLN A 125 8.04 -3.07 13.09
CA GLN A 125 7.93 -1.65 13.40
C GLN A 125 9.13 -1.11 14.20
N TYR A 126 9.74 -1.93 15.06
CA TYR A 126 10.85 -1.54 15.92
C TYR A 126 12.20 -2.09 15.48
N TYR A 127 12.25 -2.94 14.45
CA TYR A 127 13.48 -3.60 14.01
C TYR A 127 14.20 -2.83 12.90
N PRO A 128 15.40 -2.28 13.13
CA PRO A 128 16.22 -1.70 12.06
C PRO A 128 16.75 -2.79 11.11
N PRO A 129 16.90 -2.52 9.80
CA PRO A 129 16.68 -1.24 9.11
C PRO A 129 15.22 -0.92 8.74
N PHE A 130 14.28 -1.85 8.86
CA PHE A 130 12.88 -1.63 8.45
C PHE A 130 12.21 -0.46 9.20
N ALA A 131 12.45 -0.34 10.50
CA ALA A 131 11.96 0.79 11.30
C ALA A 131 12.46 2.15 10.79
N SER A 132 13.66 2.22 10.22
CA SER A 132 14.18 3.46 9.61
C SER A 132 13.44 3.77 8.31
N TRP A 133 13.20 2.77 7.47
CA TRP A 133 12.40 2.94 6.25
C TRP A 133 10.97 3.41 6.55
N MET A 134 10.30 2.88 7.59
CA MET A 134 8.96 3.36 7.98
C MET A 134 8.96 4.84 8.36
N ARG A 135 10.02 5.33 9.03
CA ARG A 135 10.16 6.76 9.34
C ARG A 135 10.34 7.59 8.07
N GLU A 136 11.17 7.13 7.14
CA GLU A 136 11.31 7.79 5.83
C GLU A 136 9.99 7.84 5.06
N PHE A 137 9.19 6.78 5.09
CA PHE A 137 7.85 6.78 4.49
C PHE A 137 6.94 7.85 5.10
N ALA A 138 6.92 7.95 6.44
CA ALA A 138 6.16 9.00 7.11
C ALA A 138 6.63 10.41 6.74
N ILE A 139 7.93 10.62 6.61
CA ILE A 139 8.52 11.90 6.18
C ILE A 139 8.08 12.25 4.74
N VAL A 140 8.25 11.34 3.79
CA VAL A 140 7.89 11.57 2.37
C VAL A 140 6.39 11.89 2.24
N ARG A 141 5.53 11.18 2.98
CA ARG A 141 4.10 11.50 3.02
C ARG A 141 3.85 12.89 3.61
N GLY A 142 4.57 13.26 4.67
CA GLY A 142 4.51 14.59 5.27
C GLY A 142 4.95 15.70 4.31
N GLU A 143 5.98 15.45 3.49
CA GLU A 143 6.44 16.36 2.43
C GLU A 143 5.36 16.57 1.37
N PHE A 144 4.67 15.52 0.94
CA PHE A 144 3.52 15.64 0.04
C PHE A 144 2.43 16.55 0.65
N LEU A 145 2.05 16.32 1.92
CA LEU A 145 1.05 17.12 2.62
C LEU A 145 1.50 18.57 2.92
N ASN A 146 2.81 18.84 2.84
CA ASN A 146 3.41 20.18 2.87
C ASN A 146 3.59 20.79 1.47
N SER A 147 3.10 20.16 0.41
CA SER A 147 3.19 20.68 -0.96
C SER A 147 1.87 21.27 -1.45
N GLU A 148 1.92 22.22 -2.39
CA GLU A 148 0.72 22.80 -3.00
C GLU A 148 -0.14 21.77 -3.76
N LYS A 149 0.44 20.64 -4.16
CA LYS A 149 -0.33 19.53 -4.77
C LYS A 149 -1.39 18.96 -3.82
N SER A 150 -1.16 19.06 -2.51
CA SER A 150 -2.06 18.55 -1.48
C SER A 150 -3.25 19.46 -1.17
N TRP A 151 -3.31 20.66 -1.76
CA TRP A 151 -4.36 21.63 -1.49
C TRP A 151 -4.82 22.36 -2.74
N ASN A 152 -6.11 22.27 -3.03
CA ASN A 152 -6.70 22.93 -4.20
C ASN A 152 -8.16 23.30 -3.93
N ALA A 153 -8.75 24.05 -4.86
CA ALA A 153 -10.11 24.57 -4.73
C ALA A 153 -11.19 23.49 -4.53
N LYS A 154 -10.98 22.27 -5.07
CA LYS A 154 -11.91 21.15 -4.85
C LYS A 154 -11.84 20.67 -3.39
N ILE A 155 -10.64 20.44 -2.88
CA ILE A 155 -10.41 20.00 -1.50
C ILE A 155 -10.96 21.04 -0.51
N TYR A 156 -10.61 22.32 -0.70
CA TYR A 156 -11.15 23.40 0.13
C TYR A 156 -12.68 23.40 0.15
N ARG A 157 -13.33 23.21 -1.00
CA ARG A 157 -14.79 23.21 -1.09
C ARG A 157 -15.43 22.02 -0.35
N GLU A 158 -14.78 20.86 -0.34
CA GLU A 158 -15.23 19.70 0.44
C GLU A 158 -15.27 20.03 1.93
N PHE A 159 -14.20 20.63 2.47
CA PHE A 159 -14.16 21.09 3.86
C PHE A 159 -15.12 22.24 4.16
N TYR A 160 -15.22 23.22 3.24
CA TYR A 160 -16.10 24.38 3.42
C TYR A 160 -17.57 23.98 3.51
N ASN A 161 -17.97 22.95 2.77
CA ASN A 161 -19.33 22.44 2.76
C ASN A 161 -19.63 21.52 3.94
N ASP A 162 -18.61 20.98 4.60
CA ASP A 162 -18.79 20.14 5.79
C ASP A 162 -18.91 21.01 7.06
N PRO A 163 -20.10 21.08 7.68
CA PRO A 163 -20.34 21.97 8.81
C PRO A 163 -19.51 21.61 10.06
N ARG A 164 -18.92 20.40 10.12
CA ARG A 164 -18.03 19.98 11.21
C ARG A 164 -16.77 20.84 11.30
N PHE A 165 -16.30 21.37 10.17
CA PHE A 165 -15.11 22.21 10.10
C PHE A 165 -15.39 23.69 10.35
N GLY A 166 -16.66 24.12 10.41
CA GLY A 166 -17.00 25.48 10.86
C GLY A 166 -16.49 26.63 9.98
N LEU A 167 -16.05 26.38 8.74
CA LEU A 167 -15.45 27.40 7.86
C LEU A 167 -16.41 28.54 7.47
N GLN A 168 -17.71 28.34 7.68
CA GLN A 168 -18.76 29.34 7.44
C GLN A 168 -18.99 30.26 8.64
N LYS A 169 -18.36 29.99 9.79
CA LYS A 169 -18.64 30.65 11.09
C LYS A 169 -17.65 31.77 11.44
N ASN A 170 -16.81 32.18 10.50
CA ASN A 170 -15.76 33.20 10.69
C ASN A 170 -14.82 32.89 11.88
N TRP A 171 -14.54 31.61 12.11
CA TRP A 171 -13.65 31.13 13.19
C TRP A 171 -12.18 31.07 12.78
N TYR A 172 -11.92 31.16 11.48
CA TYR A 172 -10.63 30.91 10.88
C TYR A 172 -10.13 32.17 10.16
N GLU A 173 -8.84 32.17 9.84
CA GLU A 173 -8.25 33.17 8.97
C GLU A 173 -8.78 33.08 7.53
N ASP A 174 -8.31 34.00 6.68
CA ASP A 174 -8.68 34.00 5.27
C ASP A 174 -8.16 32.71 4.58
N PRO A 175 -9.02 31.95 3.88
CA PRO A 175 -8.63 30.71 3.19
C PRO A 175 -7.53 30.88 2.14
N SER A 176 -7.28 32.10 1.67
CA SER A 176 -6.15 32.40 0.79
C SER A 176 -4.79 32.22 1.46
N ASN A 177 -4.71 32.07 2.79
CA ASN A 177 -3.49 31.74 3.53
C ASN A 177 -3.13 30.24 3.46
N TRP A 178 -4.10 29.36 3.18
CA TRP A 178 -3.85 27.91 3.12
C TRP A 178 -3.41 27.49 1.72
N LYS A 179 -2.16 27.03 1.63
CA LYS A 179 -1.53 26.55 0.39
C LYS A 179 -1.25 25.05 0.42
N THR A 180 -1.32 24.41 1.57
CA THR A 180 -1.01 22.98 1.74
C THR A 180 -1.99 22.35 2.72
N TRP A 181 -2.12 21.01 2.67
CA TRP A 181 -2.96 20.28 3.62
C TRP A 181 -2.56 20.55 5.07
N ASN A 182 -1.26 20.50 5.38
CA ASN A 182 -0.75 20.74 6.74
C ASN A 182 -0.79 22.21 7.19
N GLN A 183 -1.05 23.16 6.30
CA GLN A 183 -1.34 24.54 6.73
C GLN A 183 -2.78 24.68 7.18
N PHE A 184 -3.68 23.86 6.64
CA PHE A 184 -5.09 23.86 7.02
C PHE A 184 -5.36 23.08 8.32
N PHE A 185 -4.62 22.00 8.57
CA PHE A 185 -4.74 21.13 9.76
C PHE A 185 -3.61 21.36 10.77
#